data_AF-A0A7J7P798-F1
#
_entry.id   AF-A0A7J7P798-F1
#
_cell.length_a   1.000
_cell.length_b   1.000
_cell.length_c   1.000
_cell.angle_alpha   90.00
_cell.angle_beta   90.00
_cell.angle_gamma   90.00
#
_symmetry.space_group_name_H-M   'P 1'
#
loop_
_entity.id
_entity.type
_entity.pdbx_description
1 polymer ?
#
loop_
_entity_poly.entity_id
_entity_poly.type
_entity_poly.pdbx_seq_one_letter_code
_entity_poly.pdbx_strand_id
1 'polypeptide(L)'
;MLSFQMWTNQMQATLDSKKKADVAFRHKDFVAAIESYTQFIDAGTMVSPTVYARRCLSYLISEMPQEALNDAVQAQIVSPAWATASYLQGVALLTLGMENEAQIALKEGSALELKRNAVNKQ
;
A
#
# COMPACT_ATOMS: atom_id res chain seq x y z
N MET A 1 31.85 -2.48 -14.44
CA MET A 1 30.75 -3.24 -15.07
C MET A 1 30.03 -4.16 -14.07
N LEU A 2 30.71 -4.74 -13.07
CA LEU A 2 30.11 -5.58 -12.02
C LEU A 2 28.96 -4.91 -11.23
N SER A 3 29.11 -3.63 -10.87
CA SER A 3 28.07 -2.89 -10.11
C SER A 3 26.75 -2.72 -10.87
N PHE A 4 26.82 -2.48 -12.19
CA PHE A 4 25.62 -2.35 -13.01
C PHE A 4 24.89 -3.70 -13.15
N GLN A 5 25.63 -4.78 -13.38
CA GLN A 5 25.07 -6.14 -13.46
C GLN A 5 24.43 -6.57 -12.13
N MET A 6 25.05 -6.25 -10.99
CA MET A 6 24.47 -6.50 -9.67
C MET A 6 23.18 -5.69 -9.47
N TRP A 7 23.18 -4.41 -9.83
CA TRP A 7 21.99 -3.57 -9.75
C TRP A 7 20.85 -4.07 -10.63
N THR A 8 21.11 -4.49 -11.87
CA THR A 8 20.08 -5.05 -12.76
C THR A 8 19.50 -6.36 -12.21
N ASN A 9 20.34 -7.23 -11.63
CA ASN A 9 19.88 -8.48 -11.02
C ASN A 9 18.98 -8.22 -9.80
N GLN A 10 19.37 -7.27 -8.94
CA GLN A 10 18.58 -6.86 -7.78
C GLN A 10 17.24 -6.25 -8.20
N MET A 11 17.24 -5.41 -9.25
CA MET A 11 16.01 -4.82 -9.79
C MET A 11 15.09 -5.89 -10.36
N GLN A 12 15.62 -6.87 -11.10
CA GLN A 12 14.85 -7.98 -11.65
C GLN A 12 14.20 -8.82 -10.54
N ALA A 13 14.99 -9.20 -9.52
CA ALA A 13 14.47 -9.95 -8.37
C ALA A 13 13.36 -9.17 -7.63
N THR A 14 13.53 -7.86 -7.48
CA THR A 14 12.51 -6.98 -6.89
C THR A 14 11.22 -7.02 -7.72
N LEU A 15 11.30 -6.86 -9.04
CA LEU A 15 10.12 -6.92 -9.92
C LEU A 15 9.42 -8.28 -9.88
N ASP A 16 10.19 -9.37 -9.78
CA ASP A 16 9.65 -10.73 -9.68
C ASP A 16 8.89 -10.94 -8.36
N SER A 17 9.41 -10.44 -7.23
CA SER A 17 8.71 -10.44 -5.94
C SER A 17 7.38 -9.69 -6.01
N LYS A 18 7.36 -8.51 -6.64
CA LYS A 18 6.10 -7.76 -6.86
C LYS A 18 5.10 -8.55 -7.69
N LYS A 19 5.57 -9.17 -8.77
CA LYS A 19 4.71 -9.97 -9.66
C LYS A 19 4.12 -11.17 -8.91
N LYS A 20 4.93 -11.87 -8.13
CA LYS A 20 4.48 -12.98 -7.26
C LYS A 20 3.43 -12.50 -6.26
N ALA A 21 3.68 -11.38 -5.59
CA ALA A 21 2.74 -10.79 -4.64
C ALA A 21 1.40 -10.42 -5.30
N ASP A 22 1.44 -9.78 -6.47
CA ASP A 22 0.25 -9.44 -7.24
C ASP A 22 -0.58 -10.65 -7.66
N VAL A 23 0.07 -11.78 -7.97
CA VAL A 23 -0.60 -13.04 -8.29
C VAL A 23 -1.24 -13.65 -7.05
N ALA A 24 -0.51 -13.73 -5.93
CA ALA A 24 -1.03 -14.23 -4.66
C ALA A 24 -2.24 -13.40 -4.18
N PHE A 25 -2.13 -12.08 -4.26
CA PHE A 25 -3.20 -11.14 -3.92
C PHE A 25 -4.47 -11.38 -4.74
N ARG A 26 -4.33 -11.58 -6.07
CA ARG A 26 -5.48 -11.89 -6.96
C ARG A 26 -6.11 -13.24 -6.65
N HIS A 27 -5.31 -14.22 -6.23
CA HIS A 27 -5.79 -15.52 -5.78
C HIS A 27 -6.32 -15.52 -4.35
N LYS A 28 -6.32 -14.36 -3.67
CA LYS A 28 -6.74 -14.20 -2.27
C LYS A 28 -5.88 -15.00 -1.28
N ASP A 29 -4.68 -15.39 -1.68
CA ASP A 29 -3.66 -15.91 -0.78
C ASP A 29 -2.96 -14.72 -0.11
N PHE A 30 -3.61 -14.16 0.91
CA PHE A 30 -3.18 -12.92 1.55
C PHE A 30 -1.89 -13.10 2.35
N VAL A 31 -1.65 -14.27 2.91
CA VAL A 31 -0.40 -14.59 3.62
C VAL A 31 0.77 -14.58 2.64
N ALA A 32 0.69 -15.31 1.53
CA ALA A 32 1.75 -15.30 0.52
C ALA A 32 1.92 -13.93 -0.15
N ALA A 33 0.83 -13.16 -0.29
CA ALA A 33 0.88 -11.79 -0.78
C ALA A 33 1.65 -10.87 0.18
N ILE A 34 1.38 -10.97 1.49
CA ILE A 34 2.10 -10.20 2.53
C ILE A 34 3.59 -10.50 2.45
N GLU A 35 4.00 -11.77 2.49
CA GLU A 35 5.40 -12.16 2.44
C GLU A 35 6.10 -11.60 1.19
N SER A 36 5.48 -11.75 0.03
CA SER A 36 6.07 -11.33 -1.25
C SER A 36 6.10 -9.81 -1.40
N TYR A 37 5.09 -9.07 -0.91
CA TYR A 37 5.13 -7.60 -0.87
C TYR A 37 6.19 -7.09 0.12
N THR A 38 6.37 -7.76 1.25
CA THR A 38 7.44 -7.44 2.21
C THR A 38 8.82 -7.60 1.59
N GLN A 39 9.07 -8.71 0.88
CA GLN A 39 10.32 -8.90 0.14
C GLN A 39 10.57 -7.78 -0.90
N PHE A 40 9.52 -7.33 -1.59
CA PHE A 40 9.63 -6.19 -2.52
C PHE A 40 10.02 -4.89 -1.80
N ILE A 41 9.40 -4.60 -0.66
CA ILE A 41 9.64 -3.38 0.11
C ILE A 41 11.03 -3.40 0.74
N ASP A 42 11.43 -4.52 1.35
CA ASP A 42 12.73 -4.68 2.03
C ASP A 42 13.90 -4.62 1.06
N ALA A 43 13.70 -5.02 -0.21
CA ALA A 43 14.70 -4.85 -1.25
C ALA A 43 15.07 -3.37 -1.49
N GLY A 44 14.22 -2.43 -1.08
CA GLY A 44 14.51 -0.98 -1.06
C GLY A 44 14.80 -0.34 -2.42
N THR A 45 14.69 -1.11 -3.50
CA THR A 45 15.11 -0.69 -4.85
C THR A 45 14.01 0.12 -5.54
N MET A 46 12.74 -0.08 -5.15
CA MET A 46 11.59 0.61 -5.71
C MET A 46 10.56 0.91 -4.62
N VAL A 47 9.90 2.06 -4.74
CA VAL A 47 8.80 2.46 -3.85
C VAL A 47 7.52 2.53 -4.67
N SER A 48 6.45 1.88 -4.19
CA SER A 48 5.17 1.85 -4.91
C SER A 48 4.00 1.98 -3.93
N PRO A 49 3.16 3.03 -4.06
CA PRO A 49 2.04 3.24 -3.14
C PRO A 49 1.00 2.11 -3.24
N THR A 50 0.84 1.51 -4.43
CA THR A 50 -0.09 0.40 -4.65
C THR A 50 0.38 -0.89 -3.98
N VAL A 51 1.68 -1.10 -3.81
CA VAL A 51 2.21 -2.24 -3.05
C VAL A 51 1.85 -2.11 -1.58
N TYR A 52 2.09 -0.95 -0.97
CA TYR A 52 1.66 -0.68 0.40
C TYR A 52 0.15 -0.82 0.56
N ALA A 53 -0.66 -0.26 -0.34
CA ALA A 53 -2.11 -0.37 -0.25
C ALA A 53 -2.64 -1.82 -0.37
N ARG A 54 -2.04 -2.64 -1.24
CA ARG A 54 -2.45 -4.04 -1.38
C ARG A 54 -2.01 -4.87 -0.18
N ARG A 55 -0.79 -4.65 0.34
CA ARG A 55 -0.33 -5.31 1.56
C ARG A 55 -1.13 -4.87 2.80
N CYS A 56 -1.50 -3.59 2.90
CA CYS A 56 -2.45 -3.07 3.88
C CYS A 56 -3.77 -3.85 3.86
N LEU A 57 -4.38 -4.00 2.68
CA LEU A 57 -5.63 -4.76 2.56
C LEU A 57 -5.44 -6.24 2.91
N SER A 58 -4.33 -6.86 2.52
CA SER A 58 -4.01 -8.23 2.95
C SER A 58 -3.89 -8.35 4.47
N TYR A 59 -3.26 -7.37 5.15
CA TYR A 59 -3.17 -7.33 6.60
C TYR A 59 -4.54 -7.16 7.26
N LEU A 60 -5.40 -6.28 6.74
CA LEU A 60 -6.78 -6.12 7.26
C LEU A 60 -7.57 -7.43 7.19
N ILE A 61 -7.48 -8.14 6.06
CA ILE A 61 -8.19 -9.42 5.88
C ILE A 61 -7.60 -10.52 6.77
N SER A 62 -6.31 -10.42 7.08
CA SER A 62 -5.60 -11.37 7.95
C SER A 62 -5.65 -10.98 9.44
N GLU A 63 -6.55 -10.06 9.82
CA GLU A 63 -6.75 -9.59 11.20
C GLU A 63 -5.49 -8.95 11.83
N MET A 64 -4.70 -8.26 11.03
CA MET A 64 -3.48 -7.53 11.42
C MET A 64 -3.64 -6.00 11.23
N PRO A 65 -4.56 -5.35 11.97
CA PRO A 65 -4.93 -3.96 11.67
C PRO A 65 -3.85 -2.92 12.00
N GLN A 66 -2.91 -3.22 12.90
CA GLN A 66 -1.81 -2.31 13.24
C GLN A 66 -0.79 -2.21 12.09
N GLU A 67 -0.44 -3.34 11.49
CA GLU A 67 0.42 -3.44 10.32
C GLU A 67 -0.26 -2.81 9.10
N ALA A 68 -1.57 -3.02 8.96
CA ALA A 68 -2.37 -2.35 7.94
C ALA A 68 -2.32 -0.82 8.08
N LEU A 69 -2.45 -0.29 9.29
CA LEU A 69 -2.36 1.14 9.55
C LEU A 69 -1.00 1.71 9.13
N ASN A 70 0.09 1.01 9.46
CA ASN A 70 1.44 1.40 9.05
C ASN A 70 1.56 1.48 7.52
N ASP A 71 1.06 0.47 6.80
CA ASP A 71 1.09 0.47 5.34
C ASP A 71 0.21 1.56 4.72
N ALA A 72 -0.95 1.87 5.32
CA ALA A 72 -1.80 2.96 4.85
C ALA A 72 -1.08 4.32 4.96
N VAL A 73 -0.39 4.55 6.09
CA VAL A 73 0.43 5.76 6.31
C VAL A 73 1.59 5.82 5.30
N GLN A 74 2.29 4.70 5.06
CA GLN A 74 3.34 4.65 4.04
C GLN A 74 2.80 4.93 2.64
N ALA A 75 1.64 4.38 2.27
CA ALA A 75 1.00 4.65 0.99
C ALA A 75 0.66 6.15 0.83
N GLN A 76 0.23 6.81 1.91
CA GLN A 76 -0.06 8.24 1.91
C GLN A 76 1.21 9.10 1.81
N ILE A 77 2.30 8.72 2.49
CA ILE A 77 3.60 9.41 2.36
C ILE A 77 4.10 9.34 0.91
N VAL A 78 3.97 8.17 0.27
CA VAL A 78 4.40 7.96 -1.12
C VAL A 78 3.48 8.66 -2.11
N SER A 79 2.18 8.75 -1.82
CA SER A 79 1.19 9.41 -2.68
C SER A 79 0.19 10.25 -1.88
N PRO A 80 0.55 11.49 -1.49
CA PRO A 80 -0.26 12.31 -0.58
C PRO A 80 -1.63 12.70 -1.13
N ALA A 81 -1.79 12.75 -2.46
CA ALA A 81 -3.04 13.09 -3.13
C ALA A 81 -3.93 11.88 -3.43
N TRP A 82 -3.57 10.68 -2.94
CA TRP A 82 -4.28 9.45 -3.26
C TRP A 82 -5.32 9.08 -2.18
N ALA A 83 -6.58 9.39 -2.47
CA ALA A 83 -7.70 9.18 -1.56
C ALA A 83 -7.81 7.74 -1.02
N THR A 84 -7.44 6.74 -1.84
CA THR A 84 -7.48 5.32 -1.43
C THR A 84 -6.59 5.04 -0.21
N ALA A 85 -5.44 5.71 -0.07
CA ALA A 85 -4.58 5.55 1.11
C ALA A 85 -5.28 6.06 2.38
N SER A 86 -5.92 7.24 2.31
CA SER A 86 -6.70 7.80 3.43
C SER A 86 -7.89 6.92 3.81
N TYR A 87 -8.57 6.31 2.83
CA TYR A 87 -9.64 5.37 3.13
C TYR A 87 -9.14 4.09 3.80
N LEU A 88 -8.03 3.51 3.33
CA LEU A 88 -7.41 2.35 3.98
C LEU A 88 -6.99 2.66 5.42
N GLN A 89 -6.44 3.85 5.66
CA GLN A 89 -6.09 4.32 7.00
C GLN A 89 -7.34 4.39 7.89
N GLY A 90 -8.44 4.97 7.38
CA GLY A 90 -9.71 5.03 8.09
C GLY A 90 -10.25 3.64 8.45
N VAL A 91 -10.21 2.68 7.53
CA VAL A 91 -10.64 1.29 7.79
C VAL A 91 -9.76 0.62 8.85
N ALA A 92 -8.44 0.78 8.78
CA ALA A 92 -7.52 0.23 9.78
C ALA A 92 -7.79 0.82 11.18
N LEU A 93 -7.98 2.14 11.28
CA LEU A 93 -8.30 2.84 12.51
C LEU A 93 -9.65 2.40 13.11
N LEU A 94 -10.69 2.23 12.28
CA LEU A 94 -11.96 1.68 12.74
C LEU A 94 -11.81 0.26 13.30
N THR A 95 -11.01 -0.57 12.64
CA THR A 95 -10.73 -1.94 13.10
C THR A 95 -9.98 -1.97 14.43
N LEU A 96 -9.18 -0.93 14.71
CA LEU A 96 -8.49 -0.71 16.00
C LEU A 96 -9.36 -0.03 17.07
N GLY A 97 -10.60 0.37 16.75
CA GLY A 97 -11.47 1.12 17.67
C GLY A 97 -11.12 2.61 17.82
N MET A 98 -10.29 3.15 16.93
CA MET A 98 -9.86 4.56 16.91
C MET A 98 -10.80 5.40 16.05
N GLU A 99 -12.05 5.53 16.49
CA GLU A 99 -13.13 6.11 15.68
C GLU A 99 -12.90 7.59 15.31
N ASN A 100 -12.33 8.39 16.22
CA ASN A 100 -12.12 9.82 15.98
C ASN A 100 -11.10 10.03 14.86
N GLU A 101 -9.98 9.34 14.94
CA GLU A 101 -8.91 9.37 13.95
C GLU A 101 -9.39 8.81 12.61
N ALA A 102 -10.20 7.73 12.66
CA ALA A 102 -10.79 7.18 11.46
C ALA A 102 -11.69 8.20 10.73
N GLN A 103 -12.55 8.91 11.47
CA GLN A 103 -13.42 9.92 10.87
C GLN A 103 -12.62 11.06 10.21
N ILE A 104 -11.47 11.43 10.78
CA ILE A 104 -10.57 12.42 10.17
C ILE A 104 -10.02 11.86 8.84
N ALA A 105 -9.45 10.65 8.85
CA ALA A 105 -8.89 10.03 7.65
C ALA A 105 -9.93 9.85 6.52
N LEU A 106 -11.17 9.48 6.85
CA LEU A 106 -12.25 9.33 5.87
C LEU A 106 -12.67 10.69 5.26
N LYS A 107 -12.69 11.77 6.06
CA LYS A 107 -12.96 13.13 5.58
C LYS A 107 -11.86 13.61 4.64
N GLU A 108 -10.60 13.34 4.98
CA GLU A 108 -9.46 13.65 4.10
C GLU A 108 -9.56 12.91 2.76
N GLY A 109 -9.86 11.61 2.78
CA GLY A 109 -10.10 10.82 1.57
C GLY A 109 -11.17 11.44 0.68
N SER A 110 -12.31 11.81 1.26
CA SER A 110 -13.41 12.47 0.51
C SER A 110 -12.99 13.81 -0.07
N ALA A 111 -12.24 14.62 0.66
CA ALA A 111 -11.75 15.91 0.17
C ALA A 111 -10.80 15.75 -1.03
N LEU A 112 -9.92 14.74 -0.99
CA LEU A 112 -9.01 14.41 -2.08
C LEU A 112 -9.76 13.98 -3.35
N GLU A 113 -10.81 13.17 -3.24
CA GLU A 113 -11.63 12.78 -4.39
C GLU A 113 -12.35 13.96 -5.03
N LEU A 114 -12.94 14.85 -4.22
CA LEU A 114 -13.60 16.06 -4.70
C LEU A 114 -12.62 16.95 -5.47
N LYS A 115 -11.42 17.16 -4.92
CA LYS A 115 -10.36 17.92 -5.58
C LYS A 115 -9.96 17.29 -6.92
N ARG A 116 -9.77 15.97 -6.97
CA ARG A 116 -9.44 15.24 -8.21
C ARG A 116 -10.53 15.39 -9.27
N ASN A 117 -11.79 15.26 -8.88
CA ASN A 117 -12.93 15.38 -9.79
C ASN A 117 -13.12 16.81 -10.31
N ALA A 118 -12.77 17.83 -9.52
CA ALA A 118 -12.78 19.22 -9.98
C ALA A 118 -11.70 19.49 -11.04
N VAL A 119 -10.50 18.94 -10.86
CA VAL A 119 -9.40 19.06 -11.84
C VAL A 119 -9.75 18.37 -13.16
N ASN A 120 -10.38 17.19 -13.12
CA ASN A 120 -10.74 16.43 -14.32
C ASN A 120 -11.91 17.03 -15.13
N LYS A 121 -12.56 18.08 -14.62
CA LYS A 121 -13.68 18.78 -15.28
C LYS A 121 -13.26 20.11 -15.94
N GLN A 122 -11.98 20.48 -15.84
CA GLN A 122 -11.37 21.61 -16.54
C GLN A 122 -10.66 21.13 -17.80
#